data_AF-A0A7Y8IAU8-F1
#
_entry.id   AF-A0A7Y8IAU8-F1
#
_cell.length_a   1.000
_cell.length_b   1.000
_cell.length_c   1.000
_cell.angle_alpha   90.00
_cell.angle_beta   90.00
_cell.angle_gamma   90.00
#
_symmetry.space_group_name_H-M   'P 1'
#
loop_
_entity.id
_entity.type
_entity.pdbx_description
1 polymer ?
#
loop_
_entity_poly.entity_id
_entity_poly.type
_entity_poly.pdbx_seq_one_letter_code
_entity_poly.pdbx_strand_id
1 'polypeptide(L)'
;MKQKGKPLNLMHMETRDHGDSDWRLVEETRAGSETAFREIVERYHAMTFAVVRGILGDRSDVEDVIQEVFIKVYKGLGSFRGDAKLSSWIYQIARNEALNKARKPGAAETPIDDVVIENPEESRPDA
;
A
#
# COMPACT_ATOMS: atom_id res chain seq x y z
N MET A 1 10.92 -29.93 11.19
CA MET A 1 11.44 -28.56 11.04
C MET A 1 10.29 -27.56 10.97
N LYS A 2 10.19 -26.61 11.92
CA LYS A 2 9.26 -25.49 11.83
C LYS A 2 10.07 -24.26 11.43
N GLN A 3 9.92 -23.78 10.19
CA GLN A 3 10.46 -22.48 9.79
C GLN A 3 9.68 -21.41 10.55
N LYS A 4 10.27 -20.87 11.63
CA LYS A 4 9.77 -19.64 12.25
C LYS A 4 9.96 -18.55 11.20
N GLY A 5 8.86 -17.96 10.74
CA GLY A 5 8.88 -16.83 9.82
C GLY A 5 9.80 -15.76 10.39
N LYS A 6 10.90 -15.48 9.67
CA LYS A 6 11.76 -14.34 9.99
C LYS A 6 10.86 -13.11 10.04
N PRO A 7 11.00 -12.22 11.04
CA PRO A 7 10.36 -10.92 10.93
C PRO A 7 10.83 -10.32 9.60
N LEU A 8 9.90 -9.93 8.73
CA LEU A 8 10.21 -9.08 7.58
C LEU A 8 10.73 -7.78 8.17
N ASN A 9 12.02 -7.77 8.46
CA ASN A 9 12.74 -6.56 8.77
C ASN A 9 12.62 -5.73 7.51
N LEU A 10 12.08 -4.53 7.66
CA LEU A 10 11.98 -3.45 6.68
C LEU A 10 13.42 -3.05 6.26
N MET A 11 14.16 -3.98 5.67
CA MET A 11 15.51 -3.78 5.16
C MET A 11 15.37 -3.01 3.87
N HIS A 12 15.58 -1.68 3.95
CA HIS A 12 16.21 -0.86 2.90
C HIS A 12 16.05 -1.41 1.48
N MET A 13 14.81 -1.54 1.00
CA MET A 13 14.59 -1.19 -0.39
C MET A 13 14.77 0.31 -0.38
N GLU A 14 15.78 0.83 -1.07
CA GLU A 14 15.88 2.25 -1.37
C GLU A 14 14.60 2.64 -2.11
N THR A 15 13.53 2.96 -1.37
CA THR A 15 12.42 3.72 -1.92
C THR A 15 13.07 5.04 -2.24
N ARG A 16 13.43 5.23 -3.51
CA ARG A 16 14.00 6.47 -4.02
C ARG A 16 13.19 7.61 -3.38
N ASP A 17 13.89 8.43 -2.62
CA ASP A 17 13.24 9.49 -1.84
C ASP A 17 12.73 10.53 -2.83
N HIS A 18 11.44 10.46 -3.13
CA HIS A 18 10.78 11.31 -4.10
C HIS A 18 9.95 12.40 -3.43
N GLY A 19 10.15 12.70 -2.13
CA GLY A 19 9.27 13.54 -1.29
C GLY A 19 8.58 14.72 -2.00
N ASP A 20 9.36 15.65 -2.56
CA ASP A 20 8.81 16.82 -3.28
C ASP A 20 8.08 16.43 -4.58
N SER A 21 8.59 15.43 -5.29
CA SER A 21 7.98 14.91 -6.51
C SER A 21 6.70 14.12 -6.25
N ASP A 22 6.62 13.38 -5.14
CA ASP A 22 5.47 12.58 -4.78
C ASP A 22 4.34 13.45 -4.28
N TRP A 23 4.66 14.45 -3.45
CA TRP A 23 3.66 15.42 -2.99
C TRP A 23 3.02 16.16 -4.17
N ARG A 24 3.82 16.54 -5.17
CA ARG A 24 3.29 17.12 -6.41
C ARG A 24 2.31 16.17 -7.12
N LEU A 25 2.64 14.88 -7.25
CA LEU A 25 1.75 13.90 -7.88
C LEU A 25 0.46 13.70 -7.08
N VAL A 26 0.53 13.74 -5.75
CA VAL A 26 -0.64 13.71 -4.86
C VAL A 26 -1.56 14.89 -5.16
N GLU A 27 -1.03 16.11 -5.19
CA GLU A 27 -1.82 17.32 -5.46
C GLU A 27 -2.42 17.34 -6.87
N GLU A 28 -1.65 16.95 -7.89
CA GLU A 28 -2.16 16.85 -9.26
C GLU A 28 -3.24 15.77 -9.38
N THR A 29 -3.09 14.63 -8.69
CA THR A 29 -4.12 13.57 -8.66
C THR A 29 -5.40 14.08 -7.99
N ARG A 30 -5.29 14.83 -6.89
CA ARG A 30 -6.44 15.46 -6.21
C ARG A 30 -7.15 16.47 -7.09
N ALA A 31 -6.41 17.15 -7.96
CA ALA A 31 -6.96 18.05 -8.97
C ALA A 31 -7.60 17.31 -10.17
N GLY A 32 -7.60 15.97 -10.18
CA GLY A 32 -8.20 15.14 -11.22
C GLY A 32 -7.24 14.70 -12.34
N SER A 33 -5.92 14.86 -12.17
CA SER A 33 -4.93 14.42 -13.15
C SER A 33 -4.78 12.89 -13.15
N GLU A 34 -5.39 12.22 -14.12
CA GLU A 34 -5.19 10.78 -14.34
C GLU A 34 -3.73 10.44 -14.69
N THR A 35 -3.02 11.36 -15.37
CA THR A 35 -1.61 11.19 -15.71
C THR A 35 -0.74 11.18 -14.46
N ALA A 36 -1.02 12.05 -13.49
CA ALA A 36 -0.29 12.06 -12.22
C ALA A 36 -0.53 10.76 -11.43
N PHE A 37 -1.77 10.26 -11.41
CA PHE A 37 -2.07 8.99 -10.77
C PHE A 37 -1.39 7.81 -11.47
N ARG A 38 -1.35 7.81 -12.81
CA ARG A 38 -0.62 6.80 -13.58
C ARG A 38 0.86 6.77 -13.19
N GLU A 39 1.48 7.92 -13.01
CA GLU A 39 2.87 8.00 -12.58
C GLU A 39 3.06 7.44 -11.16
N ILE A 40 2.12 7.66 -10.24
CA ILE A 40 2.12 6.99 -8.92
C ILE A 40 2.06 5.47 -9.10
N VAL A 41 1.17 4.96 -9.94
CA VAL A 41 1.06 3.51 -10.22
C VAL A 41 2.38 2.98 -10.75
N GLU A 42 2.95 3.58 -11.79
CA GLU A 42 4.20 3.15 -12.42
C GLU A 42 5.37 3.12 -11.42
N ARG A 43 5.50 4.16 -10.57
CA ARG A 43 6.56 4.27 -9.57
C ARG A 43 6.45 3.18 -8.50
N TYR A 44 5.23 2.88 -8.06
CA TYR A 44 5.01 2.03 -6.89
C TYR A 44 4.64 0.58 -7.21
N HIS A 45 4.35 0.26 -8.48
CA HIS A 45 3.93 -1.07 -8.91
C HIS A 45 4.90 -2.17 -8.45
N ALA A 46 6.20 -2.00 -8.68
CA ALA A 46 7.20 -3.03 -8.35
C ALA A 46 7.26 -3.33 -6.84
N MET A 47 7.15 -2.30 -6.00
CA MET A 47 7.08 -2.45 -4.55
C MET A 47 5.78 -3.17 -4.14
N THR A 48 4.64 -2.70 -4.64
CA THR A 48 3.33 -3.30 -4.35
C THR A 48 3.30 -4.77 -4.75
N PHE A 49 3.79 -5.10 -5.94
CA PHE A 49 3.90 -6.47 -6.44
C PHE A 49 4.77 -7.33 -5.52
N ALA A 50 5.94 -6.85 -5.11
CA ALA A 50 6.83 -7.60 -4.22
C ALA A 50 6.16 -7.91 -2.87
N VAL A 51 5.42 -6.95 -2.30
CA VAL A 51 4.69 -7.11 -1.03
C VAL A 51 3.56 -8.13 -1.18
N VAL A 52 2.70 -7.95 -2.19
CA VAL A 52 1.53 -8.81 -2.41
C VAL A 52 1.97 -10.24 -2.71
N ARG A 53 2.92 -10.42 -3.63
CA ARG A 53 3.48 -11.74 -3.98
C ARG A 53 4.16 -12.41 -2.79
N GLY A 54 4.86 -11.64 -1.95
CA GLY A 54 5.52 -12.17 -0.76
C GLY A 54 4.55 -12.76 0.27
N ILE A 55 3.31 -12.25 0.32
CA ILE A 55 2.27 -12.70 1.26
C ILE A 55 1.43 -13.84 0.67
N LEU A 56 1.04 -13.73 -0.60
CA LEU A 56 0.13 -14.69 -1.22
C LEU A 56 0.83 -15.91 -1.84
N GLY A 57 2.12 -15.77 -2.20
CA GLY A 57 2.85 -16.80 -2.94
C GLY A 57 2.25 -17.06 -4.32
N ASP A 58 2.30 -18.32 -4.78
CA ASP A 58 1.83 -18.72 -6.12
C ASP A 58 0.32 -19.07 -6.17
N ARG A 59 -0.44 -18.77 -5.12
CA ARG A 59 -1.80 -19.31 -4.90
C ARG A 59 -2.94 -18.37 -5.29
N SER A 60 -2.64 -17.18 -5.80
CA SER A 60 -3.63 -16.12 -6.01
C SER A 60 -3.32 -15.29 -7.23
N ASP A 61 -4.37 -14.66 -7.76
CA ASP A 61 -4.21 -13.56 -8.70
C ASP A 61 -3.63 -12.33 -7.97
N VAL A 62 -2.29 -12.20 -8.07
CA VAL A 62 -1.53 -11.09 -7.48
C VAL A 62 -1.92 -9.77 -8.14
N GLU A 63 -2.21 -9.78 -9.44
CA GLU A 63 -2.54 -8.58 -10.21
C GLU A 63 -3.92 -8.04 -9.82
N ASP A 64 -4.89 -8.92 -9.54
CA ASP A 64 -6.19 -8.50 -8.99
C ASP A 64 -6.02 -7.74 -7.67
N VAL A 65 -5.16 -8.23 -6.77
CA VAL A 65 -4.93 -7.58 -5.48
C VAL A 65 -4.19 -6.25 -5.67
N ILE A 66 -3.23 -6.17 -6.59
CA ILE A 66 -2.54 -4.91 -6.91
C ILE A 66 -3.52 -3.86 -7.44
N GLN A 67 -4.47 -4.25 -8.28
CA GLN A 67 -5.51 -3.35 -8.76
C GLN A 67 -6.36 -2.80 -7.61
N GLU A 68 -6.82 -3.66 -6.71
CA GLU A 68 -7.57 -3.25 -5.51
C GLU A 68 -6.77 -2.29 -4.62
N VAL A 69 -5.46 -2.54 -4.47
CA VAL A 69 -4.56 -1.62 -3.74
C VAL A 69 -4.56 -0.25 -4.38
N PHE A 70 -4.36 -0.15 -5.70
CA PHE A 70 -4.31 1.15 -6.36
C PHE A 70 -5.67 1.86 -6.41
N ILE A 71 -6.79 1.13 -6.45
CA ILE A 71 -8.13 1.71 -6.27
C ILE A 71 -8.25 2.35 -4.87
N LYS A 72 -7.77 1.67 -3.83
CA LYS A 72 -7.77 2.20 -2.45
C LYS A 72 -6.82 3.38 -2.28
N VAL A 73 -5.65 3.33 -2.92
CA VAL A 73 -4.72 4.48 -2.99
C VAL A 73 -5.44 5.67 -3.62
N TYR A 74 -6.05 5.51 -4.80
CA TYR A 74 -6.75 6.61 -5.47
C TYR A 74 -7.85 7.23 -4.59
N LYS A 75 -8.72 6.40 -4.00
CA LYS A 75 -9.79 6.85 -3.09
C LYS A 75 -9.23 7.52 -1.83
N GLY A 76 -8.13 7.01 -1.27
CA GLY A 76 -7.51 7.50 -0.05
C GLY A 76 -6.62 8.74 -0.23
N LEU A 77 -6.19 9.05 -1.45
CA LEU A 77 -5.32 10.20 -1.71
C LEU A 77 -5.96 11.52 -1.28
N GLY A 78 -7.30 11.62 -1.29
CA GLY A 78 -8.00 12.80 -0.78
C GLY A 78 -7.76 13.09 0.71
N SER A 79 -7.52 12.07 1.54
CA SER A 79 -7.28 12.22 2.98
C SER A 79 -5.81 12.10 3.40
N PHE A 80 -4.93 11.77 2.46
CA PHE A 80 -3.49 11.61 2.73
C PHE A 80 -2.80 12.93 3.11
N ARG A 81 -2.46 13.14 4.38
CA ARG A 81 -1.92 14.43 4.86
C ARG A 81 -0.46 14.71 4.51
N GLY A 82 0.29 13.73 4.01
CA GLY A 82 1.72 13.86 3.75
C GLY A 82 2.60 13.72 5.00
N ASP A 83 2.01 13.42 6.16
CA ASP A 83 2.73 13.17 7.43
C ASP A 83 3.68 11.96 7.34
N ALA A 84 3.42 11.03 6.43
CA ALA A 84 4.26 9.87 6.14
C ALA A 84 4.68 9.84 4.66
N LYS A 85 5.74 9.11 4.34
CA LYS A 85 6.14 8.88 2.94
C LYS A 85 5.02 8.16 2.18
N LEU A 86 4.74 8.60 0.95
CA LEU A 86 3.76 7.98 0.07
C LEU A 86 4.04 6.47 -0.12
N SER A 87 5.32 6.11 -0.28
CA SER A 87 5.78 4.72 -0.34
C SER A 87 5.35 3.88 0.87
N SER A 88 5.46 4.45 2.07
CA SER A 88 5.11 3.77 3.32
C SER A 88 3.61 3.60 3.46
N TRP A 89 2.84 4.60 3.03
CA TRP A 89 1.38 4.54 3.00
C TRP A 89 0.86 3.48 2.01
N ILE A 90 1.39 3.45 0.78
CA ILE A 90 1.04 2.44 -0.23
C ILE A 90 1.44 1.03 0.23
N TYR A 91 2.61 0.89 0.85
CA TYR A 91 3.06 -0.39 1.41
C TYR A 91 2.06 -0.98 2.42
N GLN A 92 1.49 -0.14 3.30
CA GLN A 92 0.52 -0.60 4.30
C GLN A 92 -0.77 -1.07 3.66
N ILE A 93 -1.29 -0.32 2.68
CA ILE A 93 -2.47 -0.72 1.91
C ILE A 93 -2.19 -2.07 1.22
N ALA A 94 -1.07 -2.21 0.52
CA ALA A 94 -0.66 -3.45 -0.15
C ALA A 94 -0.59 -4.65 0.80
N ARG A 95 0.07 -4.46 1.95
CA ARG A 95 0.20 -5.49 2.98
C ARG A 95 -1.17 -5.91 3.52
N ASN A 96 -2.04 -4.94 3.83
CA ASN A 96 -3.35 -5.22 4.39
C ASN A 96 -4.27 -5.94 3.39
N GLU A 97 -4.27 -5.52 2.12
CA GLU A 97 -5.03 -6.20 1.08
C GLU A 97 -4.56 -7.63 0.85
N ALA A 98 -3.24 -7.84 0.79
CA ALA A 98 -2.69 -9.18 0.64
C ALA A 98 -3.01 -10.08 1.86
N LEU A 99 -2.93 -9.54 3.08
CA LEU A 99 -3.32 -10.28 4.29
C LEU A 99 -4.82 -10.61 4.31
N ASN A 100 -5.67 -9.68 3.85
CA ASN A 100 -7.10 -9.91 3.75
C ASN A 100 -7.40 -11.01 2.73
N LYS A 101 -6.79 -10.97 1.54
CA LYS A 101 -6.94 -12.02 0.52
C LYS A 101 -6.40 -13.38 1.00
N ALA A 102 -5.36 -13.39 1.84
CA ALA A 102 -4.80 -14.62 2.40
C ALA A 102 -5.68 -15.27 3.49
N ARG A 103 -6.66 -14.56 4.05
CA ARG A 103 -7.57 -15.11 5.06
C ARG A 103 -8.55 -16.10 4.41
N LYS A 104 -8.96 -17.12 5.17
CA LYS A 104 -9.88 -18.16 4.69
C LYS A 104 -11.28 -17.57 4.43
N PRO A 105 -12.04 -18.09 3.45
CA PRO A 105 -13.42 -17.68 3.21
C PRO A 105 -14.25 -17.85 4.49
N GLY A 106 -14.84 -16.76 4.99
CA GLY A 106 -15.64 -16.73 6.23
C GLY A 106 -15.24 -15.65 7.26
N ALA A 107 -14.12 -14.95 7.06
CA ALA A 107 -13.81 -13.73 7.81
C ALA A 107 -14.35 -12.52 7.03
N ALA A 108 -15.11 -11.64 7.69
CA ALA A 108 -15.80 -10.51 7.07
C ALA A 108 -14.90 -9.71 6.11
N GLU A 109 -15.39 -9.52 4.88
CA GLU A 109 -14.80 -8.59 3.91
C GLU A 109 -14.93 -7.18 4.48
N THR A 110 -13.83 -6.44 4.58
CA THR A 110 -13.90 -5.03 4.95
C THR A 110 -14.43 -4.26 3.74
N PRO A 111 -15.61 -3.61 3.83
CA PRO A 111 -16.17 -2.87 2.71
C PRO A 111 -15.18 -1.81 2.21
N ILE A 112 -15.15 -1.66 0.89
CA ILE A 112 -14.26 -0.78 0.13
C ILE A 112 -14.38 0.70 0.55
N ASP A 113 -15.51 1.06 1.16
CA ASP A 113 -15.86 2.44 1.50
C ASP A 113 -15.55 2.81 2.97
N ASP A 114 -15.15 1.85 3.80
CA ASP A 114 -14.83 2.05 5.24
C ASP A 114 -13.32 2.05 5.54
N VAL A 115 -12.46 2.23 4.53
CA VAL A 115 -11.01 2.22 4.74
C VAL A 115 -10.55 3.53 5.39
N VAL A 116 -10.67 3.59 6.73
CA VAL A 116 -9.92 4.54 7.55
C VAL A 116 -8.46 4.08 7.52
N ILE A 117 -7.66 4.69 6.63
CA ILE A 117 -6.22 4.40 6.57
C ILE A 117 -5.56 5.18 7.70
N GLU A 118 -5.43 4.53 8.86
CA GLU A 118 -4.72 5.09 10.01
C GLU A 118 -3.27 5.42 9.65
N ASN A 119 -2.80 6.59 10.09
CA ASN A 119 -1.43 7.03 9.88
C ASN A 119 -0.47 6.21 10.78
N PRO A 120 0.49 5.47 10.23
CA PRO A 120 1.37 4.61 11.03
C PRO A 120 2.33 5.37 11.98
N GLU A 121 2.50 6.70 11.86
CA GLU A 121 3.27 7.44 12.88
C GLU A 121 2.53 7.60 14.22
N GLU A 122 1.20 7.47 14.24
CA GLU A 122 0.39 7.65 15.47
C GLU A 122 0.36 6.40 16.38
N SER A 123 0.93 5.27 15.93
CA SER A 123 0.92 3.99 16.65
C SER A 123 2.28 3.58 17.25
N ARG A 124 3.25 4.49 17.37
CA ARG A 124 4.42 4.23 18.22
C ARG A 124 4.00 4.43 19.69
N PRO A 125 4.12 3.42 20.57
CA PRO A 125 3.88 3.62 22.00
C PRO A 125 4.96 4.48 22.66
N ASP A 126 6.02 4.86 21.94
CA ASP A 126 7.09 5.71 22.46
C ASP A 126 7.53 6.71 21.36
N ALA A 127 6.95 7.92 21.40
CA ALA A 127 7.49 9.14 20.78
C ALA A 127 7.56 10.21 21.87
#